data_AF-A0A7J4TJ46-F1
#
_entry.id   AF-A0A7J4TJ46-F1
#
_cell.length_a   1.000
_cell.length_b   1.000
_cell.length_c   1.000
_cell.angle_alpha   90.00
_cell.angle_beta   90.00
_cell.angle_gamma   90.00
#
_symmetry.space_group_name_H-M   'P 1'
#
loop_
_entity.id
_entity.type
_entity.pdbx_description
1 polymer ?
#
loop_
_entity_poly.entity_id
_entity_poly.type
_entity_poly.pdbx_seq_one_letter_code
_entity_poly.pdbx_strand_id
1 'polypeptide(L)' 'MEIEIKKIPQQQMAFIRMKGSYMQIPETLGKVVGWLMTQNVEIQIPVYGLYYNNPLEVSEEELDWEVGAAFVGE' A
#
# COMPACT_ATOMS: atom_id res chain seq x y z
N MET A 1 25.16 -8.72 6.58
CA MET A 1 23.96 -8.11 5.98
C MET A 1 24.46 -6.94 5.16
N GLU A 2 24.28 -6.99 3.85
CA GLU A 2 24.74 -5.94 2.94
C GLU A 2 23.54 -5.11 2.49
N ILE A 3 23.75 -3.80 2.31
CA ILE A 3 22.73 -2.88 1.82
C ILE A 3 22.99 -2.67 0.34
N GLU A 4 22.01 -2.94 -0.49
CA GLU A 4 22.11 -2.84 -1.96
C GLU A 4 21.17 -1.78 -2.53
N ILE A 5 21.56 -1.18 -3.66
CA ILE A 5 20.74 -0.21 -4.39
C ILE A 5 19.88 -0.96 -5.42
N LYS A 6 18.55 -0.81 -5.31
CA LYS A 6 17.59 -1.27 -6.32
C LYS A 6 16.91 -0.08 -6.99
N LYS A 7 16.72 -0.16 -8.30
CA LYS A 7 15.86 0.77 -9.05
C LYS A 7 14.46 0.16 -9.21
N ILE A 8 13.43 0.95 -8.93
CA ILE A 8 12.04 0.59 -9.14
C ILE A 8 11.52 1.47 -10.29
N PRO A 9 10.98 0.90 -11.38
CA PRO A 9 10.43 1.69 -12.48
C PRO A 9 9.16 2.44 -12.03
N GLN A 10 8.76 3.46 -12.78
CA GLN A 10 7.47 4.12 -12.56
C GLN A 10 6.33 3.13 -12.83
N GLN A 11 5.33 3.11 -11.94
CA GLN A 11 4.19 2.20 -12.00
C GLN A 11 2.89 2.97 -11.77
N GLN A 12 1.79 2.50 -12.35
CA GLN A 12 0.44 2.94 -12.01
C GLN A 12 -0.04 2.15 -10.80
N MET A 13 -0.57 2.86 -9.80
CA MET A 13 -0.90 2.30 -8.50
C MET A 13 -2.36 2.62 -8.13
N ALA A 14 -3.07 1.62 -7.59
CA ALA A 14 -4.26 1.87 -6.80
C ALA A 14 -3.87 1.77 -5.32
N PHE A 15 -4.29 2.73 -4.52
CA PHE A 15 -3.93 2.80 -3.11
C PHE A 15 -5.03 3.46 -2.29
N ILE A 16 -5.03 3.18 -0.98
CA ILE A 16 -5.83 3.90 0.02
C ILE A 16 -4.86 4.38 1.09
N ARG A 17 -4.88 5.69 1.36
CA ARG A 17 -4.20 6.30 2.52
C ARG A 17 -5.19 6.42 3.68
N MET A 18 -4.73 6.02 4.86
CA MET A 18 -5.52 5.91 6.07
C MET A 18 -4.83 6.65 7.22
N LYS A 19 -5.65 7.06 8.19
CA LYS A 19 -5.19 7.32 9.55
C LYS A 19 -5.86 6.34 10.50
N GLY A 20 -5.11 5.77 11.43
CA GLY A 20 -5.61 4.81 12.41
C GLY A 20 -4.80 3.52 12.48
N SER A 21 -5.31 2.54 13.23
CA SER A 21 -4.60 1.30 13.55
C SER A 21 -4.09 0.53 12.33
N TYR A 22 -2.87 0.00 12.43
CA TYR A 22 -2.33 -0.96 11.46
C TYR A 22 -3.15 -2.27 11.40
N MET A 23 -3.99 -2.56 12.40
CA MET A 23 -4.92 -3.68 12.34
C MET A 23 -5.92 -3.57 11.18
N GLN A 24 -6.10 -2.37 10.62
CA GLN A 24 -6.97 -2.13 9.47
C GLN A 24 -6.28 -2.41 8.12
N ILE A 25 -4.97 -2.69 8.11
CA ILE A 25 -4.21 -2.94 6.87
C ILE A 25 -4.77 -4.12 6.06
N PRO A 26 -5.05 -5.31 6.62
CA PRO A 26 -5.54 -6.44 5.83
C PRO A 26 -6.88 -6.14 5.15
N GLU A 27 -7.81 -5.51 5.87
CA GLU A 27 -9.11 -5.12 5.33
C GLU A 27 -8.96 -4.05 4.24
N THR A 28 -8.11 -3.05 4.48
CA THR A 28 -7.88 -1.94 3.54
C THR A 28 -7.21 -2.42 2.26
N LEU A 29 -6.21 -3.29 2.36
CA LEU A 29 -5.58 -3.92 1.21
C LEU A 29 -6.59 -4.80 0.44
N GLY A 30 -7.44 -5.54 1.16
CA GLY A 30 -8.53 -6.31 0.56
C GLY A 30 -9.48 -5.45 -0.27
N LYS A 31 -9.79 -4.22 0.17
CA LYS A 31 -10.59 -3.25 -0.59
C LYS A 31 -9.89 -2.81 -1.88
N VAL A 32 -8.59 -2.51 -1.82
CA VAL A 32 -7.81 -2.12 -3.02
C VAL A 32 -7.79 -3.25 -4.04
N VAL A 33 -7.40 -4.45 -3.61
CA VAL A 33 -7.33 -5.63 -4.49
C VAL A 33 -8.72 -5.97 -5.04
N GLY A 34 -9.74 -5.96 -4.18
CA GLY A 34 -11.13 -6.19 -4.59
C GLY A 34 -11.60 -5.21 -5.66
N TRP A 35 -11.28 -3.91 -5.50
CA TRP A 35 -11.58 -2.91 -6.52
C TRP A 35 -10.83 -3.20 -7.83
N LEU A 36 -9.52 -3.48 -7.80
CA LEU A 36 -8.74 -3.81 -8.99
C LEU A 36 -9.31 -5.02 -9.75
N MET A 37 -9.78 -6.05 -9.04
CA MET A 37 -10.43 -7.21 -9.66
C MET A 37 -11.70 -6.84 -10.45
N THR A 38 -12.36 -5.72 -10.12
CA THR A 38 -13.50 -5.21 -10.90
C THR A 38 -13.11 -4.39 -12.12
N GLN A 39 -11.86 -3.93 -12.22
CA GLN A 39 -11.39 -3.03 -13.28
C GLN A 39 -10.85 -3.77 -14.52
N ASN A 40 -10.85 -5.11 -14.52
CA ASN A 40 -10.28 -5.92 -15.62
C ASN A 40 -8.81 -5.56 -15.95
N VAL A 41 -8.03 -5.23 -14.92
CA VAL A 41 -6.60 -4.90 -15.00
C VAL A 41 -5.73 -6.06 -14.51
N GLU A 42 -4.47 -6.10 -14.93
CA GLU A 42 -3.48 -7.04 -14.43
C GLU A 42 -2.81 -6.49 -13.16
N ILE A 43 -3.10 -7.10 -12.01
CA ILE A 43 -2.50 -6.72 -10.72
C ILE A 43 -1.05 -7.20 -10.68
N GLN A 44 -0.13 -6.30 -10.37
CA GLN A 44 1.31 -6.56 -10.21
C GLN A 44 1.66 -6.79 -8.74
N ILE A 45 2.44 -7.84 -8.48
CA ILE A 45 2.91 -8.26 -7.15
C ILE A 45 4.43 -7.99 -7.05
N PRO A 46 4.98 -7.61 -5.88
CA PRO A 46 4.31 -7.47 -4.58
C PRO A 46 3.43 -6.23 -4.47
N VAL A 47 2.39 -6.34 -3.64
CA VAL A 47 1.69 -5.18 -3.06
C VAL A 47 2.62 -4.41 -2.13
N TYR A 48 2.31 -3.16 -1.85
CA TYR A 48 3.15 -2.30 -1.01
C TYR A 48 2.37 -1.70 0.17
N GLY A 49 3.12 -1.29 1.18
CA GLY A 49 2.66 -0.39 2.22
C GLY A 49 3.71 0.68 2.50
N LEU A 50 3.27 1.90 2.78
CA LEU A 50 4.12 3.01 3.22
C LEU A 50 3.63 3.51 4.57
N TYR A 51 4.57 3.76 5.48
CA TYR A 51 4.33 4.32 6.81
C TYR A 51 4.94 5.72 6.84
N TYR A 52 4.10 6.74 7.03
CA TYR A 52 4.51 8.14 6.92
C TYR A 52 5.05 8.71 8.24
N ASN A 53 4.79 8.05 9.37
CA ASN A 53 5.24 8.48 10.69
C ASN A 53 5.74 7.31 11.54
N ASN A 54 6.43 7.66 12.63
CA ASN A 54 6.96 6.70 13.58
C ASN A 54 5.85 6.28 14.57
N PRO A 55 5.48 4.98 14.64
CA PRO A 55 4.43 4.53 15.56
C PRO A 55 4.79 4.67 17.04
N LEU A 56 6.06 4.95 17.37
CA LEU A 56 6.50 5.23 18.74
C LEU A 56 6.33 6.71 19.14
N GLU A 57 6.01 7.60 18.21
CA GLU A 57 5.92 9.05 18.43
C GLU A 57 4.49 9.60 18.35
N VAL A 58 3.55 8.80 17.84
CA VAL A 58 2.15 9.22 17.66
C VAL A 58 1.20 8.20 18.29
N SER A 59 -0.03 8.63 18.56
CA SER A 59 -1.09 7.71 19.00
C SER A 59 -1.53 6.78 17.86
N GLU A 60 -2.18 5.66 18.20
CA GLU A 60 -2.68 4.70 17.20
C GLU A 60 -3.66 5.34 16.19
N GLU A 61 -4.46 6.31 16.65
CA GLU A 61 -5.41 7.06 15.81
C GLU A 61 -4.72 8.00 14.81
N GLU A 62 -3.48 8.38 15.09
CA GLU A 62 -2.68 9.30 14.28
C GLU A 62 -1.66 8.61 13.37
N LEU A 63 -1.54 7.27 13.45
CA LEU A 63 -0.73 6.49 12.52
C LEU A 63 -1.16 6.79 11.09
N ASP A 64 -0.23 7.25 10.26
CA ASP A 64 -0.49 7.67 8.88
C ASP A 64 0.23 6.70 7.95
N TRP A 65 -0.55 6.00 7.14
CA TRP A 65 -0.04 4.93 6.29
C TRP A 65 -0.91 4.75 5.06
N GLU A 66 -0.37 4.10 4.05
CA GLU A 66 -1.13 3.66 2.89
C GLU A 66 -0.75 2.24 2.51
N VAL A 67 -1.67 1.58 1.83
CA VAL A 67 -1.43 0.30 1.16
C VAL A 67 -2.00 0.34 -0.25
N GLY A 68 -1.34 -0.39 -1.14
CA GLY A 68 -1.76 -0.42 -2.53
C GLY A 68 -1.12 -1.53 -3.34
N ALA A 69 -1.51 -1.58 -4.60
CA ALA A 69 -0.97 -2.52 -5.57
C ALA A 69 -0.73 -1.81 -6.91
N ALA A 70 0.36 -2.18 -7.57
CA ALA A 70 0.63 -1.79 -8.93
C ALA A 70 -0.30 -2.57 -9.88
N PHE A 71 -0.63 -2.00 -11.03
CA PHE A 71 -1.39 -2.70 -12.06
C PHE A 71 -1.05 -2.22 -13.47
N VAL A 72 -1.45 -3.02 -14.48
CA VAL A 72 -1.36 -2.69 -15.90
C VAL A 72 -2.76 -2.81 -16.51
N GLY A 73 -3.18 -1.76 -17.23
CA GLY A 73 -4.50 -1.66 -17.88
C GLY A 73 -5.08 -0.24 -17.76
N GLU A 74 -6.22 0.01 -18.41
CA GLU A 74 -6.97 1.27 -18.34
C GLU A 74 -8.06 1.24 -17.28
#